data_AF-A0A930KA44-F1
#
_entry.id   AF-A0A930KA44-F1
#
_cell.length_a   1.000
_cell.length_b   1.000
_cell.length_c   1.000
_cell.angle_alpha   90.00
_cell.angle_beta   90.00
_cell.angle_gamma   90.00
#
_symmetry.space_group_name_H-M   'P 1'
#
loop_
_entity.id
_entity.type
_entity.pdbx_description
1 polymer ?
#
loop_
_entity_poly.entity_id
_entity_poly.type
_entity_poly.pdbx_seq_one_letter_code
_entity_poly.pdbx_strand_id
1 'polypeptide(L)'
;MKQIVIDPRLKYNYASWYLLGIKRFLKGWKIIYDVRPFKGLKYENTADYNSGFAFIIRGKDQEKKVFVDTEDVAKIFEDRYEWCDVYGMVNPTKEQVAQYDKLVAIGPEFGVTLGNRFSTIIRCLKLFLKGRKYSSLSFKDYLRDYLYTNIRRRPIEAYECKTKVRHNYIFHASTLWYN
;
A
#
# COMPACT_ATOMS: atom_id res chain seq x y z
N MET A 1 -18.73 -2.84 15.86
CA MET A 1 -17.35 -3.32 16.11
C MET A 1 -16.42 -2.59 15.17
N LYS A 2 -15.30 -2.02 15.64
CA LYS A 2 -14.36 -1.25 14.81
C LYS A 2 -13.40 -2.18 14.06
N GLN A 3 -13.43 -2.17 12.72
CA GLN A 3 -12.58 -3.04 11.91
C GLN A 3 -12.08 -2.37 10.64
N ILE A 4 -10.93 -2.85 10.17
CA ILE A 4 -10.30 -2.50 8.89
C ILE A 4 -10.29 -3.76 8.05
N VAL A 5 -10.93 -3.74 6.88
CA VAL A 5 -10.88 -4.84 5.91
C VAL A 5 -9.93 -4.44 4.79
N ILE A 6 -8.90 -5.24 4.53
CA ILE A 6 -7.86 -4.95 3.54
C ILE A 6 -7.96 -5.97 2.40
N ASP A 7 -7.85 -5.50 1.16
CA ASP A 7 -7.76 -6.38 0.00
C ASP A 7 -6.46 -7.19 0.06
N PRO A 8 -6.50 -8.54 0.12
CA PRO A 8 -5.30 -9.35 0.18
C PRO A 8 -4.46 -9.30 -1.11
N ARG A 9 -4.96 -8.76 -2.21
CA ARG A 9 -4.25 -8.66 -3.51
C ARG A 9 -3.29 -7.48 -3.60
N LEU A 10 -3.10 -6.74 -2.51
CA LEU A 10 -2.20 -5.59 -2.41
C LEU A 10 -0.75 -5.92 -2.81
N LYS A 11 -0.07 -4.96 -3.43
CA LYS A 11 1.38 -5.00 -3.66
C LYS A 11 2.12 -4.57 -2.40
N TYR A 12 2.61 -5.57 -1.67
CA TYR A 12 3.13 -5.43 -0.31
C TYR A 12 4.33 -4.50 -0.19
N ASN A 13 5.22 -4.44 -1.18
CA ASN A 13 6.35 -3.52 -1.14
C ASN A 13 5.90 -2.05 -1.01
N TYR A 14 4.88 -1.62 -1.75
CA TYR A 14 4.37 -0.25 -1.70
C TYR A 14 3.37 -0.04 -0.56
N ALA A 15 2.49 -1.03 -0.31
CA ALA A 15 1.51 -0.94 0.75
C ALA A 15 2.11 -1.01 2.18
N SER A 16 3.34 -1.50 2.35
CA SER A 16 3.94 -1.74 3.67
C SER A 16 3.97 -0.49 4.57
N TRP A 17 4.20 0.69 4.02
CA TRP A 17 4.15 1.97 4.73
C TRP A 17 2.76 2.22 5.35
N TYR A 18 1.73 2.08 4.53
CA TYR A 18 0.35 2.28 4.96
C TYR A 18 -0.12 1.20 5.93
N LEU A 19 0.28 -0.06 5.73
CA LEU A 19 -0.01 -1.14 6.67
C LEU A 19 0.60 -0.86 8.05
N LEU A 20 1.80 -0.28 8.10
CA LEU A 20 2.41 0.18 9.35
C LEU A 20 1.58 1.30 9.98
N GLY A 21 1.19 2.30 9.19
CA GLY A 21 0.34 3.42 9.62
C GLY A 21 -0.98 2.93 10.20
N ILE A 22 -1.73 2.09 9.47
CA ILE A 22 -2.98 1.47 9.92
C ILE A 22 -2.77 0.78 11.26
N LYS A 23 -1.71 -0.02 11.41
CA LYS A 23 -1.41 -0.71 12.68
C LYS A 23 -1.09 0.25 13.83
N ARG A 24 -0.39 1.36 13.56
CA ARG A 24 0.05 2.33 14.57
C ARG A 24 -1.06 3.31 14.99
N PHE A 25 -1.84 3.82 14.04
CA PHE A 25 -2.89 4.81 14.28
C PHE A 25 -4.20 4.18 14.75
N LEU A 26 -4.54 2.99 14.26
CA LEU A 26 -5.80 2.31 14.56
C LEU A 26 -5.61 1.17 15.56
N LYS A 27 -4.80 1.41 16.60
CA LYS A 27 -4.59 0.45 17.69
C LYS A 27 -5.92 0.02 18.29
N GLY A 28 -6.07 -1.28 18.52
CA GLY A 28 -7.31 -1.88 19.03
C GLY A 28 -8.39 -2.13 17.97
N TRP A 29 -8.21 -1.67 16.72
CA TRP A 29 -9.11 -2.04 15.62
C TRP A 29 -8.75 -3.42 15.08
N LYS A 30 -9.77 -4.19 14.71
CA LYS A 30 -9.57 -5.52 14.11
C LYS A 30 -9.18 -5.37 12.65
N ILE A 31 -7.99 -5.85 12.27
CA ILE A 31 -7.56 -5.90 10.86
C ILE A 31 -7.91 -7.26 10.27
N ILE A 32 -8.63 -7.28 9.16
CA ILE A 32 -9.08 -8.46 8.43
C ILE A 32 -8.60 -8.36 7.00
N TYR A 33 -8.07 -9.45 6.46
CA TYR A 33 -7.80 -9.56 5.03
C TYR A 33 -8.89 -10.42 4.39
N ASP A 34 -9.65 -9.84 3.47
CA ASP A 34 -10.77 -10.48 2.80
C ASP A 34 -10.99 -9.85 1.43
N VAL A 35 -11.01 -10.66 0.37
CA VAL A 35 -11.17 -10.19 -1.01
C VAL A 35 -12.63 -9.90 -1.38
N ARG A 36 -13.60 -10.46 -0.63
CA ARG A 36 -15.02 -10.45 -1.03
C ARG A 36 -15.60 -9.04 -1.29
N PRO A 37 -15.29 -8.01 -0.48
CA PRO A 37 -15.79 -6.65 -0.74
C PRO A 37 -15.15 -5.96 -1.95
N PHE A 38 -14.05 -6.50 -2.46
CA PHE A 38 -13.20 -5.88 -3.48
C PHE A 38 -13.31 -6.57 -4.84
N LYS A 39 -14.24 -7.52 -5.01
CA LYS A 39 -14.37 -8.29 -6.26
C LYS A 39 -14.62 -7.44 -7.51
N GLY A 40 -15.21 -6.25 -7.35
CA GLY A 40 -15.40 -5.30 -8.44
C GLY A 40 -14.09 -4.67 -8.94
N LEU A 41 -13.03 -4.69 -8.12
CA LEU A 41 -11.69 -4.27 -8.52
C LEU A 41 -10.98 -5.42 -9.22
N LYS A 42 -10.68 -5.23 -10.50
CA LYS A 42 -10.02 -6.21 -11.35
C LYS A 42 -8.51 -6.23 -11.08
N TYR A 43 -7.93 -7.43 -10.96
CA TYR A 43 -6.49 -7.62 -10.82
C TYR A 43 -6.05 -8.67 -11.85
N GLU A 44 -6.15 -8.29 -13.12
CA GLU A 44 -5.98 -9.15 -14.31
C GLU A 44 -4.60 -9.00 -14.96
N ASN A 45 -3.88 -7.91 -14.67
CA ASN A 45 -2.56 -7.67 -15.23
C ASN A 45 -1.62 -6.94 -14.24
N THR A 46 -0.38 -6.71 -14.67
CA THR A 46 0.65 -6.03 -13.87
C THR A 46 0.29 -4.57 -13.55
N ALA A 47 -0.38 -3.86 -14.47
CA ALA A 47 -0.81 -2.48 -14.23
C ALA A 47 -1.86 -2.44 -13.11
N ASP A 48 -2.82 -3.36 -13.11
CA ASP A 48 -3.79 -3.46 -12.00
C ASP A 48 -3.09 -3.69 -10.65
N TYR A 49 -2.08 -4.55 -10.63
CA TYR A 49 -1.32 -4.82 -9.42
C TYR A 49 -0.44 -3.65 -8.96
N ASN A 50 -0.01 -2.80 -9.89
CA ASN A 50 0.75 -1.58 -9.59
C ASN A 50 -0.14 -0.40 -9.19
N SER A 51 -1.41 -0.39 -9.62
CA SER A 51 -2.35 0.71 -9.39
C SER A 51 -2.54 1.08 -7.92
N GLY A 52 -2.27 0.16 -6.99
CA GLY A 52 -2.31 0.41 -5.57
C GLY A 52 -3.06 -0.65 -4.78
N PHE A 53 -3.64 -0.24 -3.65
CA PHE A 53 -4.40 -1.16 -2.81
C PHE A 53 -5.63 -0.52 -2.16
N ALA A 54 -6.62 -1.37 -1.91
CA ALA A 54 -7.88 -0.99 -1.34
C ALA A 54 -8.04 -1.47 0.10
N PHE A 55 -8.71 -0.68 0.92
CA PHE A 55 -9.19 -1.11 2.23
C PHE A 55 -10.49 -0.39 2.61
N ILE A 56 -11.19 -0.93 3.60
CA ILE A 56 -12.46 -0.43 4.10
C ILE A 56 -12.33 -0.21 5.59
N ILE A 57 -12.68 0.98 6.05
CA ILE A 57 -12.80 1.34 7.46
C ILE A 57 -14.26 1.17 7.88
N ARG A 58 -14.53 0.33 8.89
CA ARG A 58 -15.88 0.07 9.41
C ARG A 58 -15.98 0.45 10.88
N GLY A 59 -16.79 1.46 11.14
CA GLY A 59 -17.17 1.95 12.47
C GLY A 59 -18.47 1.31 12.99
N LYS A 60 -19.17 1.99 13.91
CA LYS A 60 -20.49 1.53 14.37
C LYS A 60 -21.54 1.69 13.27
N ASP A 61 -21.60 2.86 12.62
CA ASP A 61 -22.64 3.20 11.65
C ASP A 61 -22.07 3.81 10.35
N GLN A 62 -20.76 3.68 10.15
CA GLN A 62 -20.06 4.26 9.01
C GLN A 62 -19.14 3.23 8.37
N GLU A 63 -19.21 3.16 7.05
CA GLU A 63 -18.26 2.47 6.21
C GLU A 63 -17.60 3.51 5.30
N LYS A 64 -16.27 3.45 5.17
CA LYS A 64 -15.52 4.29 4.22
C LYS A 64 -14.58 3.39 3.43
N LYS A 65 -14.73 3.38 2.12
CA LYS A 65 -13.84 2.70 1.17
C LYS A 65 -12.71 3.63 0.80
N VAL A 66 -11.49 3.14 0.92
CA VAL A 66 -10.28 3.89 0.63
C VAL A 66 -9.48 3.14 -0.41
N PHE A 67 -9.05 3.85 -1.44
CA PHE A 67 -8.05 3.38 -2.38
C PHE A 67 -6.81 4.25 -2.25
N VAL A 68 -5.64 3.62 -2.13
CA VAL A 68 -4.35 4.31 -2.12
C VAL A 68 -3.65 3.95 -3.42
N ASP A 69 -3.48 4.95 -4.29
CA ASP A 69 -2.66 4.85 -5.48
C ASP A 69 -1.19 4.84 -5.09
N THR A 70 -0.43 3.91 -5.68
CA THR A 70 1.00 3.73 -5.44
C THR A 70 1.85 3.99 -6.67
N GLU A 71 1.26 4.42 -7.78
CA GLU A 71 2.00 4.81 -8.97
C GLU A 71 2.50 6.25 -8.88
N ASP A 72 3.68 6.46 -9.47
CA ASP A 72 4.38 7.75 -9.51
C ASP A 72 4.01 8.54 -10.77
N VAL A 73 2.76 8.42 -11.21
CA VAL A 73 2.22 9.14 -12.37
C VAL A 73 0.91 9.81 -12.02
N ALA A 74 0.68 10.99 -12.57
CA ALA A 74 -0.56 11.75 -12.39
C ALA A 74 -1.70 11.17 -13.24
N LYS A 75 -2.06 9.90 -13.01
CA LYS A 75 -3.11 9.18 -13.75
C LYS A 75 -4.14 8.62 -12.77
N ILE A 76 -5.40 9.03 -12.93
CA ILE A 76 -6.51 8.46 -12.17
C ILE A 76 -6.93 7.12 -12.77
N PHE A 77 -7.00 6.09 -11.93
CA PHE A 77 -7.63 4.82 -12.28
C PHE A 77 -9.14 4.93 -12.04
N GLU A 78 -9.92 5.11 -13.11
CA GLU A 78 -11.36 5.42 -13.02
C GLU A 78 -12.15 4.39 -12.21
N ASP A 79 -11.96 3.10 -12.45
CA ASP A 79 -12.66 2.03 -11.74
C ASP A 79 -12.33 1.99 -10.23
N ARG A 80 -11.09 2.35 -9.86
CA ARG A 80 -10.65 2.50 -8.46
C ARG A 80 -11.24 3.73 -7.83
N TYR A 81 -11.23 4.84 -8.56
CA TYR A 81 -11.80 6.11 -8.14
C TYR A 81 -13.29 5.92 -7.89
N GLU A 82 -14.06 5.38 -8.83
CA GLU A 82 -15.49 5.10 -8.69
C GLU A 82 -15.81 4.20 -7.50
N TRP A 83 -15.03 3.14 -7.29
CA TRP A 83 -15.25 2.18 -6.21
C TRP A 83 -15.08 2.78 -4.80
N CYS A 84 -14.18 3.73 -4.62
CA CYS A 84 -13.81 4.27 -3.30
C CYS A 84 -14.57 5.55 -2.92
N ASP A 85 -14.55 5.87 -1.63
CA ASP A 85 -15.03 7.13 -1.07
C ASP A 85 -13.89 8.13 -0.80
N VAL A 86 -12.64 7.66 -0.78
CA VAL A 86 -11.40 8.44 -0.68
C VAL A 86 -10.35 7.80 -1.58
N TYR A 87 -9.74 8.62 -2.43
CA TYR A 87 -8.69 8.22 -3.35
C TYR A 87 -7.40 8.96 -3.00
N GLY A 88 -6.42 8.27 -2.43
CA GLY A 88 -5.13 8.86 -2.08
C GLY A 88 -4.15 8.78 -3.25
N MET A 89 -3.49 9.88 -3.60
CA MET A 89 -2.46 9.92 -4.66
C MET A 89 -1.28 10.82 -4.23
N VAL A 90 -0.05 10.39 -4.49
CA VAL A 90 1.16 11.13 -4.09
C VAL A 90 1.38 12.37 -4.96
N ASN A 91 1.25 12.24 -6.28
CA ASN A 91 1.60 13.28 -7.26
C ASN A 91 0.43 13.71 -8.16
N PRO A 92 -0.72 14.16 -7.61
CA PRO A 92 -1.81 14.69 -8.43
C PRO A 92 -1.45 16.08 -8.98
N THR A 93 -1.95 16.41 -10.18
CA THR A 93 -1.88 17.79 -10.68
C THR A 93 -2.88 18.70 -9.97
N LYS A 94 -2.70 20.02 -10.08
CA LYS A 94 -3.65 20.99 -9.51
C LYS A 94 -5.05 20.84 -10.10
N GLU A 95 -5.12 20.57 -11.40
CA GLU A 95 -6.36 20.37 -12.15
C GLU A 95 -7.08 19.12 -11.65
N GLN A 96 -6.35 18.03 -11.40
CA GLN A 96 -6.93 16.81 -10.84
C GLN A 96 -7.51 17.05 -9.44
N VAL A 97 -6.79 17.76 -8.57
CA VAL A 97 -7.30 18.09 -7.23
C VAL A 97 -8.57 18.94 -7.30
N ALA A 98 -8.71 19.81 -8.31
CA ALA A 98 -9.92 20.61 -8.51
C ALA A 98 -11.08 19.81 -9.14
N GLN A 99 -10.79 18.81 -9.97
CA GLN A 99 -11.79 18.04 -10.71
C GLN A 99 -12.34 16.82 -9.94
N TYR A 100 -11.53 16.20 -9.09
CA TYR A 100 -11.87 14.93 -8.45
C TYR A 100 -12.13 15.10 -6.95
N ASP A 101 -13.39 15.27 -6.56
CA ASP A 101 -13.81 15.52 -5.16
C ASP A 101 -13.34 14.49 -4.13
N LYS A 102 -13.10 13.23 -4.54
CA LYS A 102 -12.64 12.15 -3.64
C LYS A 102 -11.12 12.08 -3.56
N LEU A 103 -10.41 12.81 -4.40
CA LEU A 103 -8.95 12.81 -4.49
C LEU A 103 -8.35 13.55 -3.31
N VAL A 104 -7.41 12.89 -2.64
CA VAL A 104 -6.63 13.47 -1.55
C VAL A 104 -5.16 13.33 -1.91
N ALA A 105 -4.48 14.47 -2.02
CA ALA A 105 -3.02 14.48 -2.13
C ALA A 105 -2.43 13.92 -0.83
N ILE A 106 -1.64 12.85 -0.92
CA ILE A 106 -0.98 12.21 0.22
C ILE A 106 0.53 12.40 0.12
N GLY A 107 1.21 12.34 1.27
CA GLY A 107 2.67 12.41 1.31
C GLY A 107 3.33 11.19 0.65
N PRO A 108 4.62 11.30 0.29
CA PRO A 108 5.35 10.19 -0.30
C PRO A 108 5.41 8.98 0.62
N GLU A 109 5.43 7.80 0.01
CA GLU A 109 5.50 6.51 0.66
C GLU A 109 6.85 5.83 0.41
N PHE A 110 7.19 4.86 1.26
CA PHE A 110 8.36 4.02 1.03
C PHE A 110 8.20 2.62 1.63
N GLY A 111 8.80 1.63 0.98
CA GLY A 111 8.74 0.27 1.48
C GLY A 111 9.46 0.10 2.84
N VAL A 112 8.82 -0.57 3.79
CA VAL A 112 9.37 -0.91 5.10
C VAL A 112 9.21 -2.41 5.39
N THR A 113 10.16 -2.96 6.15
CA THR A 113 10.07 -4.35 6.61
C THR A 113 9.15 -4.44 7.83
N LEU A 114 7.99 -5.13 7.72
CA LEU A 114 7.03 -5.27 8.83
C LEU A 114 7.20 -6.55 9.67
N GLY A 115 8.11 -7.44 9.26
CA GLY A 115 8.38 -8.70 9.93
C GLY A 115 9.57 -9.40 9.31
N ASN A 116 10.13 -10.38 10.03
CA ASN A 116 11.25 -11.18 9.52
C ASN A 116 10.85 -12.02 8.29
N ARG A 117 11.85 -12.62 7.64
CA ARG A 117 11.66 -13.40 6.39
C ARG A 117 10.63 -14.52 6.54
N PHE A 118 10.70 -15.31 7.61
CA PHE A 118 9.76 -16.41 7.85
C PHE A 118 8.32 -15.91 8.02
N SER A 119 8.13 -14.89 8.86
CA SER A 119 6.81 -14.28 9.07
C SER A 119 6.25 -13.65 7.80
N THR A 120 7.12 -13.11 6.94
CA THR A 120 6.77 -12.51 5.65
C THR A 120 6.33 -13.57 4.65
N ILE A 121 7.03 -14.71 4.57
CA ILE A 121 6.64 -15.83 3.70
C ILE A 121 5.29 -16.42 4.14
N ILE A 122 5.10 -16.64 5.45
CA ILE A 122 3.83 -17.13 5.98
C ILE A 122 2.69 -16.16 5.66
N ARG A 123 2.93 -14.85 5.82
CA ARG A 123 1.96 -13.81 5.46
C ARG A 123 1.65 -13.84 3.96
N CYS A 124 2.67 -13.88 3.12
CA CYS A 124 2.55 -13.96 1.67
C CYS A 124 1.64 -15.14 1.26
N LEU A 125 1.93 -16.35 1.74
CA LEU A 125 1.14 -17.55 1.45
C LEU A 125 -0.32 -17.38 1.88
N LYS A 126 -0.57 -16.88 3.10
CA LYS A 126 -1.92 -16.67 3.63
C LYS A 126 -2.72 -15.66 2.80
N LEU A 127 -2.11 -14.54 2.42
CA LEU A 127 -2.78 -13.48 1.66
C LEU A 127 -2.97 -13.87 0.20
N PHE A 128 -1.99 -14.52 -0.42
CA PHE A 128 -2.13 -15.09 -1.75
C PHE A 128 -3.32 -16.06 -1.84
N LEU A 129 -3.44 -17.00 -0.90
CA LEU A 129 -4.57 -17.94 -0.88
C LEU A 129 -5.94 -17.26 -0.71
N LYS A 130 -5.99 -16.12 -0.01
CA LYS A 130 -7.23 -15.32 0.15
C LYS A 130 -7.61 -14.57 -1.13
N GLY A 131 -6.64 -14.20 -1.98
CA GLY A 131 -6.88 -13.42 -3.20
C GLY A 131 -6.87 -14.21 -4.51
N ARG A 132 -6.22 -15.38 -4.56
CA ARG A 132 -5.88 -16.13 -5.79
C ARG A 132 -7.04 -16.45 -6.73
N LYS A 133 -8.27 -16.58 -6.21
CA LYS A 133 -9.45 -16.87 -7.05
C LYS A 133 -9.95 -15.64 -7.83
N TYR A 134 -9.49 -14.45 -7.46
CA TYR A 134 -9.94 -13.16 -7.99
C TYR A 134 -8.76 -12.31 -8.48
N SER A 135 -7.68 -12.96 -8.88
CA SER A 135 -6.51 -12.31 -9.47
C SER A 135 -5.80 -13.28 -10.40
N SER A 136 -5.26 -12.75 -11.50
CA SER A 136 -4.40 -13.49 -12.43
C SER A 136 -2.93 -13.52 -11.99
N LEU A 137 -2.59 -12.87 -10.87
CA LEU A 137 -1.21 -12.76 -10.40
C LEU A 137 -0.61 -14.13 -10.10
N SER A 138 0.56 -14.37 -10.67
CA SER A 138 1.33 -15.58 -10.37
C SER A 138 1.81 -15.55 -8.92
N PHE A 139 1.87 -16.71 -8.27
CA PHE A 139 2.45 -16.82 -6.93
C PHE A 139 3.91 -16.34 -6.91
N LYS A 140 4.66 -16.57 -8.01
CA LYS A 140 6.06 -16.15 -8.14
C LYS A 140 6.20 -14.63 -8.05
N ASP A 141 5.37 -13.88 -8.78
CA ASP A 141 5.42 -12.42 -8.78
C ASP A 141 4.98 -11.84 -7.43
N TYR A 142 3.94 -12.44 -6.84
CA TYR A 142 3.44 -12.08 -5.51
C TYR A 142 4.50 -12.32 -4.43
N LEU A 143 5.16 -13.50 -4.43
CA LEU A 143 6.23 -13.82 -3.49
C LEU A 143 7.45 -12.91 -3.64
N ARG A 144 7.86 -12.61 -4.87
CA ARG A 144 8.99 -11.70 -5.15
C ARG A 144 8.76 -10.33 -4.49
N ASP A 145 7.54 -9.81 -4.60
CA ASP A 145 7.18 -8.52 -4.01
C ASP A 145 7.26 -8.52 -2.47
N TYR A 146 6.75 -9.58 -1.83
CA TYR A 146 6.86 -9.73 -0.37
C TYR A 146 8.31 -9.85 0.09
N LEU A 147 9.12 -10.66 -0.58
CA LEU A 147 10.52 -10.84 -0.24
C LEU A 147 11.35 -9.56 -0.47
N TYR A 148 10.97 -8.73 -1.45
CA TYR A 148 11.63 -7.45 -1.72
C TYR A 148 11.69 -6.57 -0.46
N THR A 149 10.64 -6.55 0.37
CA THR A 149 10.62 -5.80 1.64
C THR A 149 11.65 -6.29 2.67
N ASN A 150 12.09 -7.54 2.61
CA ASN A 150 13.10 -8.09 3.52
C ASN A 150 14.52 -8.04 2.93
N ILE A 151 14.65 -7.92 1.61
CA ILE A 151 15.94 -7.91 0.90
C ILE A 151 16.43 -6.46 0.72
N ARG A 152 15.54 -5.53 0.38
CA ARG A 152 15.88 -4.18 -0.05
C ARG A 152 15.43 -3.08 0.89
N ARG A 153 14.56 -3.39 1.87
CA ARG A 153 14.04 -2.41 2.82
C ARG A 153 14.54 -2.69 4.23
N ARG A 154 14.51 -1.65 5.06
CA ARG A 154 14.80 -1.73 6.50
C ARG A 154 13.49 -1.66 7.28
N PRO A 155 13.44 -2.22 8.50
CA PRO A 155 12.33 -2.00 9.41
C PRO A 155 12.30 -0.53 9.87
N ILE A 156 11.14 -0.05 10.32
CA ILE A 156 10.94 1.37 10.64
C ILE A 156 11.87 1.86 11.77
N GLU A 157 12.21 0.97 12.70
CA GLU A 157 13.10 1.23 13.83
C GLU A 157 14.50 1.65 13.38
N ALA A 158 14.93 1.27 12.17
CA ALA A 158 16.21 1.69 11.62
C ALA A 158 16.23 3.17 11.17
N TYR A 159 15.05 3.76 10.95
CA TYR A 159 14.89 5.17 10.58
C TYR A 159 14.54 6.04 11.78
N GLU A 160 13.83 5.48 12.77
CA GLU A 160 13.43 6.17 14.00
C GLU A 160 14.49 6.13 15.10
N CYS A 161 15.58 5.37 14.91
CA CYS A 161 16.64 5.30 15.90
C CYS A 161 17.39 6.65 16.01
N LYS A 162 17.64 7.07 17.25
CA LYS A 162 18.49 8.24 17.49
C LYS A 162 19.90 7.91 17.01
N THR A 163 20.37 8.65 16.02
CA THR A 163 21.74 8.54 15.53
C THR A 163 22.54 9.77 15.95
N LYS A 164 23.85 9.58 16.16
CA LYS A 164 24.75 10.69 16.47
C LYS A 164 24.95 11.51 15.20
N VAL A 165 24.53 12.78 15.24
CA VAL A 165 24.79 13.73 14.15
C VAL A 165 26.30 13.91 14.01
N ARG A 166 26.81 13.72 12.79
CA ARG A 166 28.21 13.98 12.46
C ARG A 166 28.33 15.43 12.01
N HIS A 167 29.00 16.26 12.81
CA HIS A 167 29.30 17.64 12.44
C HIS A 167 30.18 17.66 11.19
N ASN A 168 29.97 18.65 10.32
CA ASN A 168 30.72 18.82 9.05
C ASN A 168 30.64 17.61 8.10
N TYR A 169 29.58 16.81 8.16
CA TYR A 169 29.33 15.71 7.25
C TYR A 169 28.24 16.05 6.24
N ILE A 170 28.54 15.94 4.94
CA ILE A 170 27.56 16.08 3.86
C ILE A 170 27.24 14.68 3.34
N PHE A 171 25.95 14.33 3.38
CA PHE A 171 25.43 13.15 2.71
C PHE A 171 24.86 13.56 1.35
N HIS A 172 25.30 12.87 0.29
CA HIS A 172 24.77 13.04 -1.05
C HIS A 172 24.20 11.70 -1.52
N ALA A 173 22.94 11.72 -1.95
CA ALA A 173 22.30 10.62 -2.64
C ALA A 173 21.70 11.14 -3.94
N SER A 174 22.11 10.55 -5.05
CA SER A 174 21.60 10.86 -6.39
C SER A 174 21.32 9.57 -7.13
N THR A 175 20.27 9.58 -7.94
CA THR A 175 20.00 8.57 -8.95
C THR A 175 20.02 9.25 -10.31
N LEU A 176 20.75 8.66 -11.26
CA LEU A 176 20.66 9.06 -12.66
C LEU A 176 19.32 8.55 -13.21
N TRP A 177 18.45 9.46 -13.61
CA TRP A 177 17.27 9.14 -14.38
C TRP A 177 17.66 9.17 -15.85
N TYR A 178 17.64 7.99 -16.49
CA TYR A 178 17.86 7.88 -17.92
C TYR A 178 16.55 8.22 -18.63
N ASN A 179 16.61 9.18 -19.57
CA ASN A 179 15.49 9.51 -20.47
C ASN A 179 15.30 8.42 -21.53
#